data_AF-A0A4V2DD35-F1
#
_entry.id   AF-A0A4V2DD35-F1
#
_cell.length_a   1.000
_cell.length_b   1.000
_cell.length_c   1.000
_cell.angle_alpha   90.00
_cell.angle_beta   90.00
_cell.angle_gamma   90.00
#
_symmetry.space_group_name_H-M   'P 1'
#
loop_
_entity.id
_entity.type
_entity.pdbx_description
1 polymer ?
#
loop_
_entity_poly.entity_id
_entity_poly.type
_entity_poly.pdbx_seq_one_letter_code
_entity_poly.pdbx_strand_id
1 'polypeptide(L)'
;MSEDLAAAVSPRGALSDLRTYLRRRQRHQIVFLTAAIGLTFLMIYGFAIEMKGKPREYHRDIVYFKQWNADRTDAQIVAQQKIDGPEQTKREEAEKRLEAEKRAIFKRLGDQMNAVGLY
;
A
#
# COMPACT_ATOMS: atom_id res chain seq x y z
N MET A 1 -2.88 11.45 51.68
CA MET A 1 -2.00 10.43 51.05
C MET A 1 -2.55 10.04 49.68
N SER A 2 -2.74 11.04 48.80
CA SER A 2 -3.29 10.84 47.43
C SER A 2 -2.81 11.93 46.47
N GLU A 3 -2.42 13.10 46.99
CA GLU A 3 -1.85 14.20 46.19
C GLU A 3 -0.35 14.00 45.85
N ASP A 4 0.37 13.22 46.65
CA ASP A 4 1.82 12.98 46.46
C ASP A 4 2.13 12.01 45.32
N LEU A 5 1.19 11.14 44.94
CA LEU A 5 1.37 10.15 43.88
C LEU A 5 1.31 10.78 42.48
N ALA A 6 0.53 11.85 42.31
CA ALA A 6 0.45 12.58 41.05
C ALA A 6 1.74 13.38 40.78
N ALA A 7 2.38 13.92 41.83
CA ALA A 7 3.68 14.58 41.74
C ALA A 7 4.83 13.61 41.46
N ALA A 8 4.69 12.33 41.86
CA ALA A 8 5.68 11.28 41.63
C ALA A 8 5.77 10.80 40.17
N VAL A 9 4.78 11.08 39.32
CA VAL A 9 4.77 10.71 37.90
C VAL A 9 4.71 11.97 37.02
N SER A 10 5.75 12.79 37.09
CA SER A 10 5.89 13.93 36.18
C SER A 10 6.42 13.46 34.80
N PRO A 11 5.89 13.96 33.67
CA PRO A 11 6.38 13.61 32.32
C PRO A 11 7.88 13.91 32.13
N ARG A 12 8.35 14.99 32.78
CA ARG A 12 9.76 15.36 32.78
C ARG A 12 10.62 14.39 33.60
N GLY A 13 10.10 13.91 34.74
CA GLY A 13 10.74 12.87 35.54
C GLY A 13 10.85 11.55 34.80
N ALA A 14 9.79 11.14 34.09
CA ALA A 14 9.78 9.92 33.28
C ALA A 14 10.82 9.95 32.14
N LEU A 15 10.99 11.11 31.47
CA LEU A 15 12.03 11.29 30.45
C LEU A 15 13.45 11.22 31.04
N SER A 16 13.65 11.81 32.22
CA SER A 16 14.93 11.77 32.93
C SER A 16 15.28 10.36 33.40
N ASP A 17 14.29 9.62 33.89
CA ASP A 17 14.45 8.23 34.31
C ASP A 17 14.75 7.30 33.12
N LEU A 18 14.00 7.44 32.03
CA LEU A 18 14.25 6.72 30.78
C LEU A 18 15.67 7.00 30.25
N ARG A 19 16.11 8.27 30.24
CA ARG A 19 17.47 8.63 29.84
C ARG A 19 18.52 7.99 30.73
N THR A 20 18.29 7.97 32.04
CA THR A 20 19.21 7.36 33.01
C THR A 20 19.28 5.85 32.83
N TYR A 21 18.14 5.20 32.62
CA TYR A 21 18.03 3.77 32.33
C TYR A 21 18.77 3.40 31.04
N LEU A 22 18.56 4.14 29.95
CA LEU A 22 19.24 3.90 28.67
C LEU A 22 20.76 4.12 28.77
N ARG A 23 21.22 5.09 29.57
CA ARG A 23 22.65 5.37 29.76
C ARG A 23 23.39 4.25 30.51
N ARG A 24 22.69 3.43 31.31
CA ARG A 24 23.27 2.29 32.03
C ARG A 24 23.37 1.01 31.19
N ARG A 25 22.72 0.94 30.02
CA ARG A 25 22.74 -0.24 29.14
C ARG A 25 24.07 -0.40 28.39
N GLN A 26 24.34 -1.62 27.95
CA GLN A 26 25.51 -1.92 27.12
C GLN A 26 25.33 -1.34 25.70
N ARG A 27 26.44 -0.94 25.07
CA ARG A 27 26.44 -0.24 23.77
C ARG A 27 25.63 -0.97 22.69
N HIS A 28 25.79 -2.29 22.57
CA HIS A 28 25.08 -3.08 21.56
C HIS A 28 23.57 -3.06 21.76
N GLN A 29 23.08 -3.00 23.00
CA GLN A 29 21.65 -2.96 23.30
C GLN A 29 21.00 -1.66 22.81
N ILE A 30 21.72 -0.54 22.89
CA ILE A 30 21.26 0.76 22.37
C ILE A 30 21.30 0.79 20.84
N VAL A 31 22.31 0.15 20.23
CA VAL A 31 22.38 -0.01 18.78
C VAL A 31 21.19 -0.81 18.26
N PHE A 32 20.89 -1.97 18.85
CA PHE A 32 19.72 -2.78 18.46
C PHE A 32 18.39 -2.05 18.69
N LEU A 33 18.25 -1.33 19.81
CA LEU A 33 17.05 -0.53 20.07
C LEU A 33 16.85 0.53 18.99
N THR A 34 17.91 1.29 18.68
CA THR A 34 17.87 2.33 17.66
C THR A 34 17.60 1.74 16.27
N ALA A 35 18.18 0.59 15.95
CA ALA A 35 17.94 -0.10 14.69
C ALA A 35 16.49 -0.59 14.56
N ALA A 36 15.90 -1.15 15.62
CA ALA A 36 14.52 -1.62 15.61
C ALA A 36 13.52 -0.46 15.43
N ILE A 37 13.73 0.63 16.16
CA ILE A 37 12.93 1.86 16.02
C ILE A 37 13.10 2.41 14.60
N GLY A 38 14.35 2.53 14.13
CA GLY A 38 14.67 3.04 12.80
C GLY A 38 14.03 2.23 11.68
N LEU A 39 14.10 0.90 11.74
CA LEU A 39 13.46 0.00 10.78
C LEU A 39 11.94 0.18 10.77
N THR A 40 11.33 0.29 11.95
CA THR A 40 9.88 0.50 12.08
C THR A 40 9.45 1.82 11.44
N PHE A 41 10.16 2.90 11.74
CA PHE A 41 9.87 4.21 11.14
C PHE A 41 10.18 4.24 9.65
N LEU A 42 11.20 3.52 9.19
CA LEU A 42 11.50 3.38 7.78
C LEU A 42 10.36 2.70 7.01
N MET A 43 9.77 1.63 7.57
CA MET A 43 8.60 0.98 6.99
C MET A 43 7.41 1.95 6.93
N ILE A 44 7.10 2.63 8.03
CA ILE A 44 6.00 3.62 8.08
C ILE A 44 6.24 4.75 7.08
N TYR A 45 7.47 5.24 6.98
CA TYR A 45 7.84 6.29 6.04
C TYR A 45 7.69 5.86 4.59
N GLY A 46 8.07 4.62 4.25
CA GLY A 46 7.84 4.04 2.92
C GLY A 46 6.35 4.05 2.55
N PHE A 47 5.49 3.57 3.45
CA PHE A 47 4.03 3.65 3.25
C PHE A 47 3.52 5.08 3.16
N ALA A 48 4.04 6.00 3.98
CA ALA A 48 3.61 7.40 3.98
C ALA A 48 3.95 8.12 2.67
N ILE A 49 5.09 7.79 2.03
CA ILE A 49 5.42 8.31 0.69
C ILE A 49 4.43 7.78 -0.34
N GLU A 50 4.18 6.46 -0.33
CA GLU A 50 3.26 5.83 -1.29
C GLU A 50 1.83 6.39 -1.17
N MET A 51 1.34 6.58 0.06
CA MET A 51 0.01 7.14 0.32
C MET A 51 -0.12 8.60 -0.14
N LYS A 52 0.97 9.39 -0.12
CA LYS A 52 0.97 10.76 -0.65
C LYS A 52 0.87 10.82 -2.17
N GLY A 53 1.18 9.73 -2.88
CA GLY A 53 1.39 9.69 -4.33
C GLY A 53 0.15 9.93 -5.19
N LYS A 54 -1.07 9.76 -4.64
CA LYS A 54 -2.38 10.18 -5.16
C LYS A 54 -3.42 9.41 -4.33
N PRO A 55 -4.33 10.04 -3.58
CA PRO A 55 -5.53 9.33 -3.17
C PRO A 55 -6.18 8.85 -4.47
N ARG A 56 -6.31 7.52 -4.66
CA ARG A 56 -7.14 7.01 -5.76
C ARG A 56 -8.47 7.72 -5.58
N GLU A 57 -8.85 8.56 -6.54
CA GLU A 57 -10.17 9.19 -6.52
C GLU A 57 -11.16 8.07 -6.32
N TYR A 58 -11.93 8.17 -5.24
CA TYR A 58 -12.94 7.17 -4.95
C TYR A 58 -13.99 7.28 -6.05
N HIS A 59 -13.85 6.44 -7.08
CA HIS A 59 -14.87 6.26 -8.08
C HIS A 59 -15.85 5.23 -7.55
N ARG A 60 -17.11 5.64 -7.39
CA ARG A 60 -18.18 4.71 -7.12
C ARG A 60 -18.43 3.92 -8.40
N ASP A 61 -17.85 2.73 -8.52
CA ASP A 61 -18.10 1.81 -9.63
C ASP A 61 -19.52 1.24 -9.52
N ILE A 62 -20.52 2.04 -9.90
CA ILE A 62 -21.89 1.56 -10.02
C ILE A 62 -21.99 0.77 -11.32
N VAL A 63 -21.81 -0.54 -11.23
CA VAL A 63 -22.03 -1.45 -12.36
C VAL A 63 -23.55 -1.59 -12.56
N TYR A 64 -24.10 -0.80 -13.48
CA TYR A 64 -25.47 -0.98 -13.93
C TYR A 64 -25.54 -2.19 -14.85
N PHE A 65 -26.40 -3.16 -14.50
CA PHE A 65 -26.77 -4.23 -15.41
C PHE A 65 -27.65 -3.66 -16.52
N LYS A 66 -27.26 -3.88 -17.78
CA LYS A 66 -28.11 -3.55 -18.92
C LYS A 66 -29.31 -4.52 -18.91
N GLN A 67 -30.53 -3.99 -18.76
CA GLN A 67 -31.76 -4.75 -18.97
C GLN A 67 -31.99 -4.87 -20.48
N TRP A 68 -32.11 -6.10 -20.98
CA TRP A 68 -32.37 -6.37 -22.39
C TRP A 68 -33.80 -6.84 -22.56
N ASN A 69 -34.52 -6.27 -23.52
CA ASN A 69 -35.86 -6.73 -23.87
C ASN A 69 -35.79 -8.15 -24.47
N ALA A 70 -36.75 -9.00 -24.12
CA ALA A 70 -36.84 -10.36 -24.64
C ALA A 70 -37.11 -10.40 -26.16
N ASP A 71 -37.84 -9.40 -26.68
CA ASP A 71 -38.26 -9.30 -28.09
C ASP A 71 -37.21 -8.63 -29.01
N ARG A 72 -35.97 -8.48 -28.53
CA ARG A 72 -34.85 -7.90 -29.26
C ARG A 72 -34.51 -8.72 -30.51
N THR A 73 -34.31 -8.05 -31.64
CA THR A 73 -33.90 -8.72 -32.89
C THR A 73 -32.38 -8.82 -33.03
N ASP A 74 -31.89 -9.80 -33.80
CA ASP A 74 -30.46 -9.97 -34.09
C ASP A 74 -29.82 -8.73 -34.74
N ALA A 75 -30.56 -8.01 -35.58
CA ALA A 75 -30.09 -6.75 -36.16
C ALA A 75 -29.81 -5.69 -35.08
N GLN A 76 -30.68 -5.60 -34.07
CA GLN A 76 -30.48 -4.72 -32.91
C GLN A 76 -29.32 -5.20 -32.04
N ILE A 77 -29.07 -6.53 -31.97
CA ILE A 77 -27.90 -7.09 -31.27
C ILE A 77 -26.61 -6.57 -31.88
N VAL A 78 -26.46 -6.76 -33.19
CA VAL A 78 -25.23 -6.42 -33.92
C VAL A 78 -25.00 -4.91 -33.94
N ALA A 79 -26.06 -4.11 -34.08
CA ALA A 79 -25.95 -2.66 -34.03
C ALA A 79 -25.39 -2.17 -32.69
N GLN A 80 -25.89 -2.71 -31.57
CA GLN A 80 -25.40 -2.34 -30.23
C GLN A 80 -23.96 -2.81 -29.99
N GLN A 81 -23.61 -4.02 -30.45
CA GLN A 81 -22.24 -4.54 -30.31
C GLN A 81 -21.21 -3.69 -31.06
N LYS A 82 -21.57 -3.12 -32.23
CA LYS A 82 -20.69 -2.18 -32.94
C LYS A 82 -20.45 -0.89 -32.16
N ILE A 83 -21.42 -0.45 -31.36
CA ILE A 83 -21.32 0.74 -30.52
C ILE A 83 -20.49 0.45 -29.26
N ASP A 84 -20.76 -0.69 -28.60
CA ASP A 84 -20.11 -1.06 -27.33
C ASP A 84 -18.68 -1.62 -27.53
N GLY A 85 -18.42 -2.26 -28.68
CA GLY A 85 -17.17 -2.96 -28.98
C GLY A 85 -15.90 -2.11 -28.82
N PRO A 86 -15.83 -0.90 -29.42
CA PRO A 86 -14.65 -0.04 -29.29
C PRO A 86 -14.30 0.35 -27.86
N GLU A 87 -15.31 0.52 -27.00
CA GLU A 87 -15.08 0.86 -25.59
C GLU A 87 -14.57 -0.36 -24.81
N GLN A 88 -15.13 -1.55 -25.05
CA GLN A 88 -14.64 -2.79 -24.44
C GLN A 88 -13.20 -3.09 -24.86
N THR A 89 -12.88 -2.99 -26.15
CA THR A 89 -11.52 -3.23 -26.65
C THR A 89 -10.51 -2.29 -25.99
N LYS A 90 -10.83 -1.00 -25.81
CA LYS A 90 -9.96 -0.05 -25.11
C LYS A 90 -9.69 -0.45 -23.66
N ARG A 91 -10.72 -0.91 -22.94
CA ARG A 91 -10.59 -1.37 -21.55
C ARG A 91 -9.71 -2.61 -21.46
N GLU A 92 -9.97 -3.61 -22.30
CA GLU A 92 -9.16 -4.83 -22.37
C GLU A 92 -7.70 -4.55 -22.73
N GLU A 93 -7.44 -3.62 -23.66
CA GLU A 93 -6.07 -3.24 -24.00
C GLU A 93 -5.35 -2.54 -22.84
N ALA A 94 -6.05 -1.65 -22.11
CA ALA A 94 -5.48 -0.99 -20.94
C ALA A 94 -5.12 -2.01 -19.85
N GLU A 95 -6.00 -2.98 -19.58
CA GLU A 95 -5.75 -4.06 -18.63
C GLU A 95 -4.58 -4.94 -19.08
N LYS A 96 -4.53 -5.35 -20.34
CA LYS A 96 -3.41 -6.13 -20.91
C LYS A 96 -2.08 -5.39 -20.81
N ARG A 97 -2.05 -4.08 -21.03
CA ARG A 97 -0.84 -3.25 -20.87
C ARG A 97 -0.37 -3.24 -19.42
N LEU A 98 -1.27 -3.03 -18.47
CA LEU A 98 -0.96 -3.05 -17.04
C LEU A 98 -0.46 -4.43 -16.59
N GLU A 99 -1.06 -5.51 -17.08
CA GLU A 99 -0.59 -6.87 -16.80
C GLU A 99 0.79 -7.13 -17.40
N ALA A 100 1.02 -6.73 -18.65
CA ALA A 100 2.31 -6.90 -19.31
C ALA A 100 3.42 -6.13 -18.58
N GLU A 101 3.13 -4.90 -18.13
CA GLU A 101 4.06 -4.09 -17.34
C GLU A 101 4.39 -4.77 -16.00
N LYS A 102 3.38 -5.23 -15.27
CA LYS A 102 3.58 -5.98 -14.02
C LYS A 102 4.42 -7.23 -14.26
N ARG A 103 4.09 -8.04 -15.27
CA ARG A 103 4.84 -9.25 -15.64
C ARG A 103 6.30 -8.93 -15.98
N ALA A 104 6.55 -7.83 -16.71
CA ALA A 104 7.90 -7.40 -17.04
C ALA A 104 8.70 -6.98 -15.79
N ILE A 105 8.07 -6.27 -14.86
CA ILE A 105 8.68 -5.90 -13.57
C ILE A 105 9.04 -7.15 -12.77
N PHE A 106 8.11 -8.08 -12.60
CA PHE A 106 8.35 -9.33 -11.85
C PHE A 106 9.42 -10.19 -12.51
N LYS A 107 9.45 -10.27 -13.85
CA LYS A 107 10.49 -10.98 -14.58
C LYS A 107 11.87 -10.37 -14.31
N ARG A 108 12.01 -9.04 -14.44
CA ARG A 108 13.28 -8.35 -14.15
C ARG A 108 13.74 -8.57 -12.72
N LEU A 109 12.82 -8.53 -11.77
CA LEU A 109 13.14 -8.79 -10.36
C LEU A 109 13.60 -10.24 -10.16
N GLY A 110 12.92 -11.21 -10.78
CA GLY A 110 13.32 -12.62 -10.75
C GLY A 110 14.71 -12.85 -11.35
N ASP A 111 15.01 -12.23 -12.51
CA ASP A 111 16.32 -12.32 -13.15
C ASP A 111 17.43 -11.74 -12.25
N GLN A 112 17.15 -10.63 -11.55
CA GLN A 112 18.08 -10.04 -10.57
C GLN A 112 18.30 -10.93 -9.35
N MET A 113 17.23 -11.56 -8.82
CA MET A 113 17.31 -12.47 -7.68
C MET A 113 18.09 -13.75 -8.01
N ASN A 114 17.89 -14.31 -9.21
CA ASN A 114 18.66 -15.45 -9.72
C ASN A 114 20.14 -15.09 -9.86
N ALA A 115 20.45 -13.89 -10.38
CA ALA A 115 21.83 -13.43 -10.53
C ALA A 115 22.60 -13.32 -9.20
N VAL A 116 21.91 -13.11 -8.08
CA VAL A 116 22.50 -13.05 -6.73
C VAL A 116 22.32 -14.34 -5.91
N GLY A 117 21.75 -15.39 -6.51
CA GLY A 117 21.58 -16.71 -5.88
C GLY A 117 20.53 -16.76 -4.76
N LEU A 118 19.55 -15.84 -4.78
CA LEU A 118 18.45 -15.81 -3.79
C LEU A 118 17.22 -16.63 -4.23
N TYR A 119 17.28 -17.28 -5.42
CA TYR A 119 16.26 -18.16 -5.98
C TYR A 119 16.92 -19.17 -6.93
#